data_AF-A0A1E1K5Z0-F1
#
_entry.id   AF-A0A1E1K5Z0-F1
#
_cell.length_a   1.000
_cell.length_b   1.000
_cell.length_c   1.000
_cell.angle_alpha   90.00
_cell.angle_beta   90.00
_cell.angle_gamma   90.00
#
_symmetry.space_group_name_H-M   'P 1'
#
loop_
_entity.id
_entity.type
_entity.pdbx_description
1 polymer ?
#
loop_
_entity_poly.entity_id
_entity_poly.type
_entity_poly.pdbx_seq_one_letter_code
_entity_poly.pdbx_strand_id
1 'polypeptide(L)'
;MKLISIIQVAFALSAIGANLPSHSQPDLLSGTGPYPAAYTQDDTLLNHTIFSPISPPPGLKLPVLLWAQSGCTRNSTFFASFLLEVASHGFMVIADGDPDGRDQPLGRFYAYWPFPQGIVEGGAWIVKNAGIGKYANVDATRIAAAGHSCGAIQALWASAQSEEIKHIGVFDSGILNETIVTRPQLEVVSKTKRPIFYFLGGPDDYARPNGERDYSNIPASTPKWKGNFASGHYGTFLQPHGGAFAVAATRWLEWVLRGNKTSAAYFTTTANVTGTAKGDRWLVEHAQLDKLKVKPI
;
A
#
# COMPACT_ATOMS: atom_id res chain seq x y z
N MET A 1 -24.29 57.10 59.38
CA MET A 1 -23.45 55.89 59.27
C MET A 1 -23.90 55.05 58.08
N LYS A 2 -23.13 55.06 56.98
CA LYS A 2 -22.79 53.89 56.13
C LYS A 2 -21.93 54.42 54.98
N LEU A 3 -20.71 53.90 54.88
CA LEU A 3 -19.68 54.27 53.92
C LEU A 3 -20.04 53.83 52.51
N ILE A 4 -19.72 54.65 51.51
CA ILE A 4 -19.64 54.26 50.09
C ILE A 4 -18.16 54.36 49.71
N SER A 5 -17.50 53.22 49.52
CA SER A 5 -16.14 53.13 49.00
C SER A 5 -16.16 52.83 47.50
N ILE A 6 -15.41 53.66 46.77
CA ILE A 6 -15.08 53.52 45.35
C ILE A 6 -14.12 52.33 45.19
N ILE A 7 -14.41 51.41 44.27
CA ILE A 7 -13.46 50.35 43.87
C ILE A 7 -13.15 50.52 42.38
N GLN A 8 -11.86 50.73 42.11
CA GLN A 8 -11.25 50.70 40.78
C GLN A 8 -11.29 49.27 40.23
N VAL A 9 -11.71 49.13 38.96
CA VAL A 9 -11.66 47.85 38.23
C VAL A 9 -10.27 47.71 37.60
N ALA A 10 -9.49 46.74 38.09
CA ALA A 10 -8.28 46.28 37.45
C ALA A 10 -8.62 45.20 36.40
N PHE A 11 -8.12 45.36 35.18
CA PHE A 11 -8.16 44.32 34.15
C PHE A 11 -7.10 43.26 34.45
N ALA A 12 -7.53 42.02 34.73
CA ALA A 12 -6.66 40.85 34.74
C ALA A 12 -6.84 40.10 33.41
N LEU A 13 -5.77 40.02 32.61
CA LEU A 13 -5.68 39.07 31.50
C LEU A 13 -5.49 37.67 32.07
N SER A 14 -6.51 36.81 31.97
CA SER A 14 -6.36 35.37 32.14
C SER A 14 -6.20 34.72 30.76
N ALA A 15 -5.01 34.18 30.50
CA ALA A 15 -4.77 33.29 29.38
C ALA A 15 -5.63 32.02 29.56
N ILE A 16 -6.65 31.87 28.71
CA ILE A 16 -7.40 30.62 28.60
C ILE A 16 -6.53 29.67 27.79
N GLY A 17 -5.86 28.75 28.49
CA GLY A 17 -5.34 27.54 27.87
C GLY A 17 -6.52 26.77 27.30
N ALA A 18 -6.64 26.75 25.97
CA ALA A 18 -7.61 25.91 25.29
C ALA A 18 -7.18 24.45 25.46
N ASN A 19 -7.84 23.75 26.38
CA ASN A 19 -7.92 22.30 26.34
C ASN A 19 -8.64 21.91 25.04
N LEU A 20 -7.88 21.61 24.00
CA LEU A 20 -8.38 20.90 22.83
C LEU A 20 -8.72 19.46 23.26
N PRO A 21 -9.88 18.93 22.87
CA PRO A 21 -10.19 17.53 23.14
C PRO A 21 -9.15 16.66 22.43
N SER A 22 -8.45 15.83 23.20
CA SER A 22 -7.64 14.74 22.66
C SER A 22 -8.55 13.89 21.78
N HIS A 23 -8.26 13.82 20.49
CA HIS A 23 -8.94 12.94 19.54
C HIS A 23 -8.64 11.49 19.92
N SER A 24 -9.43 10.95 20.86
CA SER A 24 -9.37 9.56 21.27
C SER A 24 -10.07 8.70 20.22
N GLN A 25 -9.35 8.40 19.14
CA GLN A 25 -9.51 7.14 18.40
C GLN A 25 -8.13 6.55 18.08
N PRO A 26 -7.34 6.10 19.09
CA PRO A 26 -5.98 5.63 18.82
C PRO A 26 -5.93 4.18 18.30
N ASP A 27 -6.88 3.31 18.67
CA ASP A 27 -6.73 1.85 18.45
C ASP A 27 -7.18 1.34 17.07
N LEU A 28 -8.18 1.95 16.42
CA LEU A 28 -8.67 1.44 15.13
C LEU A 28 -7.77 1.82 13.94
N LEU A 29 -7.02 2.93 14.07
CA LEU A 29 -6.18 3.46 12.99
C LEU A 29 -4.71 3.09 13.15
N SER A 30 -4.26 2.58 14.29
CA SER A 30 -2.84 2.18 14.45
C SER A 30 -2.49 0.82 13.85
N GLY A 31 -3.48 0.09 13.33
CA GLY A 31 -3.35 -1.30 12.90
C GLY A 31 -3.30 -2.29 14.07
N THR A 32 -3.46 -3.56 13.75
CA THR A 32 -3.53 -4.68 14.71
C THR A 32 -2.24 -5.48 14.85
N GLY A 33 -1.24 -5.15 14.03
CA GLY A 33 0.08 -5.74 14.12
C GLY A 33 0.80 -5.37 15.43
N PRO A 34 1.93 -6.05 15.74
CA PRO A 34 2.63 -5.87 17.01
C PRO A 34 3.32 -4.50 17.15
N TYR A 35 3.36 -3.69 16.09
CA TYR A 35 4.03 -2.39 16.08
C TYR A 35 3.03 -1.29 15.68
N PRO A 36 2.33 -0.64 16.64
CA PRO A 36 1.40 0.44 16.33
C PRO A 36 1.97 1.45 15.33
N ALA A 37 1.23 1.73 14.27
CA ALA A 37 1.66 2.56 13.15
C ALA A 37 0.97 3.92 13.13
N ALA A 38 1.60 4.87 12.46
CA ALA A 38 1.05 6.17 12.13
C ALA A 38 1.54 6.58 10.73
N TYR A 39 1.03 7.70 10.23
CA TYR A 39 1.55 8.31 9.01
C TYR A 39 2.17 9.69 9.28
N THR A 40 3.18 10.03 8.49
CA THR A 40 3.89 11.31 8.54
C THR A 40 4.26 11.76 7.13
N GLN A 41 4.79 12.98 7.01
CA GLN A 41 5.46 13.47 5.80
C GLN A 41 6.93 13.77 6.10
N ASP A 42 7.74 13.89 5.04
CA ASP A 42 9.14 14.30 5.12
C ASP A 42 9.37 15.44 4.13
N ASP A 43 9.93 16.55 4.59
CA ASP A 43 10.14 17.74 3.75
C ASP A 43 11.09 17.49 2.57
N THR A 44 11.88 16.40 2.60
CA THR A 44 12.75 15.98 1.50
C THR A 44 12.09 15.01 0.52
N LEU A 45 10.87 14.55 0.81
CA LEU A 45 10.04 13.71 -0.06
C LEU A 45 8.66 14.37 -0.24
N LEU A 46 8.61 15.33 -1.15
CA LEU A 46 7.38 16.08 -1.45
C LEU A 46 6.33 15.19 -2.13
N ASN A 47 5.05 15.49 -1.94
CA ASN A 47 3.90 14.79 -2.54
C ASN A 47 3.80 13.31 -2.15
N HIS A 48 4.28 12.94 -0.97
CA HIS A 48 4.20 11.57 -0.46
C HIS A 48 3.79 11.54 0.99
N THR A 49 3.27 10.40 1.39
CA THR A 49 2.94 10.09 2.78
C THR A 49 3.62 8.79 3.18
N ILE A 50 4.23 8.80 4.36
CA ILE A 50 4.96 7.67 4.91
C ILE A 50 4.11 7.06 6.02
N PHE A 51 3.70 5.81 5.88
CA PHE A 51 3.08 5.02 6.94
C PHE A 51 4.13 4.07 7.53
N SER A 52 4.33 4.09 8.85
CA SER A 52 5.35 3.26 9.49
C SER A 52 5.03 3.04 10.98
N PRO A 53 5.65 2.01 11.61
CA PRO A 53 5.64 1.86 13.06
C PRO A 53 6.10 3.14 13.77
N ILE A 54 5.38 3.56 14.80
CA ILE A 54 5.67 4.77 15.60
C ILE A 54 7.01 4.64 16.34
N SER A 55 7.31 3.45 16.85
CA SER A 55 8.52 3.17 17.63
C SER A 55 9.01 1.75 17.34
N PRO A 56 9.61 1.52 16.17
CA PRO A 56 10.13 0.20 15.80
C PRO A 56 11.25 -0.20 16.77
N PRO A 57 11.19 -1.40 17.39
CA PRO A 57 12.22 -1.82 18.33
C PRO A 57 13.59 -1.95 17.66
N PRO A 58 14.70 -1.79 18.41
CA PRO A 58 16.04 -1.99 17.88
C PRO A 58 16.19 -3.35 17.18
N GLY A 59 16.78 -3.35 15.99
CA GLY A 59 17.01 -4.57 15.21
C GLY A 59 15.83 -4.97 14.30
N LEU A 60 14.63 -4.39 14.47
CA LEU A 60 13.55 -4.60 13.51
C LEU A 60 13.91 -3.93 12.19
N LYS A 61 14.08 -4.73 11.14
CA LYS A 61 14.18 -4.22 9.77
C LYS A 61 12.79 -3.97 9.20
N LEU A 62 12.60 -2.82 8.56
CA LEU A 62 11.38 -2.40 7.88
C LEU A 62 11.59 -2.46 6.36
N PRO A 63 11.16 -3.54 5.68
CA PRO A 63 11.03 -3.54 4.23
C PRO A 63 10.02 -2.50 3.75
N VAL A 64 10.12 -2.13 2.48
CA VAL A 64 9.35 -1.03 1.91
C VAL A 64 8.28 -1.52 0.94
N LEU A 65 7.05 -1.04 1.13
CA LEU A 65 6.00 -1.04 0.14
C LEU A 65 5.87 0.36 -0.46
N LEU A 66 6.01 0.48 -1.78
CA LEU A 66 5.59 1.68 -2.50
C LEU A 66 4.13 1.52 -2.92
N TRP A 67 3.28 2.50 -2.65
CA TRP A 67 1.84 2.39 -2.86
C TRP A 67 1.27 3.52 -3.72
N ALA A 68 0.55 3.18 -4.79
CA ALA A 68 -0.16 4.12 -5.65
C ALA A 68 -1.68 4.04 -5.46
N GLN A 69 -2.33 5.19 -5.44
CA GLN A 69 -3.73 5.34 -5.03
C GLN A 69 -4.74 5.01 -6.12
N SER A 70 -6.00 4.86 -5.71
CA SER A 70 -7.12 4.66 -6.64
C SER A 70 -7.32 5.88 -7.54
N GLY A 71 -7.85 5.65 -8.75
CA GLY A 71 -8.17 6.72 -9.70
C GLY A 71 -6.99 7.59 -10.15
N CYS A 72 -5.75 7.17 -9.85
CA CYS A 72 -4.55 7.97 -10.01
C CYS A 72 -4.67 9.33 -9.28
N THR A 73 -5.39 9.33 -8.16
CA THR A 73 -5.46 10.46 -7.24
C THR A 73 -4.18 10.57 -6.44
N ARG A 74 -4.03 11.69 -5.72
CA ARG A 74 -2.93 11.90 -4.76
C ARG A 74 -3.45 12.01 -3.33
N ASN A 75 -4.58 11.37 -3.04
CA ASN A 75 -5.11 11.26 -1.68
C ASN A 75 -4.53 10.03 -1.00
N SER A 76 -3.49 10.21 -0.19
CA SER A 76 -2.80 9.08 0.42
C SER A 76 -3.55 8.43 1.57
N THR A 77 -4.46 9.16 2.21
CA THR A 77 -5.24 8.74 3.38
C THR A 77 -6.54 8.05 3.00
N PHE A 78 -6.92 8.04 1.71
CA PHE A 78 -8.10 7.31 1.23
C PHE A 78 -8.09 5.83 1.66
N PHE A 79 -6.91 5.20 1.66
CA PHE A 79 -6.71 3.82 2.12
C PHE A 79 -5.97 3.71 3.46
N ALA A 80 -6.05 4.73 4.32
CA ALA A 80 -5.31 4.76 5.59
C ALA A 80 -5.52 3.50 6.44
N SER A 81 -6.75 2.98 6.57
CA SER A 81 -7.04 1.76 7.32
C SER A 81 -6.21 0.55 6.85
N PHE A 82 -6.06 0.39 5.54
CA PHE A 82 -5.26 -0.69 4.94
C PHE A 82 -3.76 -0.42 5.08
N LEU A 83 -3.30 0.80 4.81
CA LEU A 83 -1.87 1.14 4.82
C LEU A 83 -1.30 1.15 6.23
N LEU A 84 -2.08 1.60 7.23
CA LEU A 84 -1.72 1.53 8.64
C LEU A 84 -1.73 0.10 9.15
N GLU A 85 -2.69 -0.73 8.72
CA GLU A 85 -2.65 -2.16 9.04
C GLU A 85 -1.35 -2.79 8.53
N VAL A 86 -1.02 -2.63 7.25
CA VAL A 86 0.24 -3.15 6.68
C VAL A 86 1.45 -2.61 7.45
N ALA A 87 1.52 -1.31 7.69
CA ALA A 87 2.64 -0.70 8.42
C ALA A 87 2.79 -1.29 9.84
N SER A 88 1.68 -1.62 10.50
CA SER A 88 1.68 -2.16 11.86
C SER A 88 2.32 -3.55 12.00
N HIS A 89 2.48 -4.28 10.90
CA HIS A 89 3.21 -5.54 10.82
C HIS A 89 4.72 -5.35 10.54
N GLY A 90 5.22 -4.12 10.68
CA GLY A 90 6.64 -3.81 10.59
C GLY A 90 7.08 -3.49 9.17
N PHE A 91 6.24 -2.85 8.37
CA PHE A 91 6.61 -2.36 7.04
C PHE A 91 6.66 -0.84 7.05
N MET A 92 7.53 -0.26 6.22
CA MET A 92 7.40 1.13 5.83
C MET A 92 6.60 1.18 4.54
N VAL A 93 5.53 1.95 4.49
CA VAL A 93 4.77 2.20 3.26
C VAL A 93 5.01 3.64 2.83
N ILE A 94 5.42 3.83 1.58
CA ILE A 94 5.56 5.16 0.96
C ILE A 94 4.46 5.27 -0.10
N ALA A 95 3.47 6.09 0.20
CA ALA A 95 2.32 6.31 -0.66
C ALA A 95 2.52 7.54 -1.56
N ASP A 96 2.20 7.42 -2.84
CA ASP A 96 2.08 8.54 -3.78
C ASP A 96 0.88 9.42 -3.36
N GLY A 97 1.16 10.68 -3.04
CA GLY A 97 0.19 11.67 -2.60
C GLY A 97 0.37 12.18 -1.17
N ASP A 98 -0.25 13.33 -0.92
CA ASP A 98 -0.30 13.96 0.40
C ASP A 98 -1.50 13.44 1.21
N PRO A 99 -1.46 13.54 2.56
CA PRO A 99 -2.63 13.28 3.38
C PRO A 99 -3.78 14.19 2.98
N ASP A 100 -4.96 13.60 2.74
CA ASP A 100 -6.15 14.28 2.25
C ASP A 100 -5.91 15.08 0.96
N GLY A 101 -4.91 14.64 0.17
CA GLY A 101 -4.56 15.24 -1.10
C GLY A 101 -5.76 15.24 -2.04
N ARG A 102 -5.82 16.24 -2.92
CA ARG A 102 -7.00 16.43 -3.76
C ARG A 102 -7.21 15.25 -4.69
N ASP A 103 -8.48 14.87 -4.85
CA ASP A 103 -8.90 14.05 -5.96
C ASP A 103 -8.51 14.75 -7.26
N GLN A 104 -7.99 13.98 -8.21
CA GLN A 104 -7.61 14.50 -9.52
C GLN A 104 -8.87 14.62 -10.36
N PRO A 105 -9.35 15.85 -10.71
CA PRO A 105 -10.58 16.03 -11.48
C PRO A 105 -10.50 15.41 -12.89
N LEU A 106 -9.30 15.08 -13.35
CA LEU A 106 -9.02 14.37 -14.62
C LEU A 106 -8.70 12.88 -14.43
N GLY A 107 -9.01 12.26 -13.27
CA GLY A 107 -8.61 10.88 -12.93
C GLY A 107 -8.91 9.84 -14.02
N ARG A 108 -9.98 10.03 -14.82
CA ARG A 108 -10.29 9.17 -15.98
C ARG A 108 -9.28 9.31 -17.14
N PHE A 109 -8.75 10.51 -17.41
CA PHE A 109 -7.69 10.70 -18.41
C PHE A 109 -6.36 10.13 -17.95
N TYR A 110 -6.05 10.23 -16.65
CA TYR A 110 -4.86 9.61 -16.06
C TYR A 110 -4.95 8.08 -16.00
N ALA A 111 -6.14 7.48 -16.03
CA ALA A 111 -6.26 6.02 -16.20
C ALA A 111 -5.77 5.53 -17.57
N TYR A 112 -5.86 6.37 -18.62
CA TYR A 112 -5.23 6.06 -19.90
C TYR A 112 -3.71 6.30 -19.85
N TRP A 113 -3.24 7.24 -19.02
CA TRP A 113 -1.82 7.52 -18.84
C TRP A 113 -1.39 7.56 -17.36
N PRO A 114 -1.32 6.40 -16.70
CA PRO A 114 -0.99 6.28 -15.28
C PRO A 114 0.51 6.46 -15.07
N PHE A 115 0.98 7.71 -15.09
CA PHE A 115 2.40 8.02 -14.92
C PHE A 115 2.92 7.43 -13.60
N PRO A 116 4.01 6.62 -13.62
CA PRO A 116 4.54 5.96 -12.44
C PRO A 116 5.40 6.85 -11.53
N GLN A 117 5.42 8.17 -11.78
CA GLN A 117 6.41 9.10 -11.24
C GLN A 117 6.51 9.05 -9.71
N GLY A 118 5.38 9.12 -8.98
CA GLY A 118 5.41 9.08 -7.51
C GLY A 118 6.06 7.80 -6.98
N ILE A 119 5.72 6.65 -7.56
CA ILE A 119 6.34 5.37 -7.15
C ILE A 119 7.84 5.35 -7.43
N VAL A 120 8.28 5.85 -8.59
CA VAL A 120 9.71 5.93 -8.94
C VAL A 120 10.45 6.90 -8.01
N GLU A 121 9.86 8.07 -7.70
CA GLU A 121 10.44 9.08 -6.81
C GLU A 121 10.54 8.58 -5.37
N GLY A 122 9.48 7.99 -4.82
CA GLY A 122 9.49 7.37 -3.48
C GLY A 122 10.53 6.25 -3.36
N GLY A 123 10.64 5.41 -4.41
CA GLY A 123 11.67 4.37 -4.49
C GLY A 123 13.09 4.94 -4.50
N ALA A 124 13.36 5.91 -5.38
CA ALA A 124 14.66 6.55 -5.47
C ALA A 124 15.05 7.29 -4.18
N TRP A 125 14.07 7.89 -3.50
CA TRP A 125 14.29 8.57 -2.22
C TRP A 125 14.62 7.57 -1.11
N ILE A 126 13.89 6.46 -0.97
CA ILE A 126 14.14 5.54 0.14
C ILE A 126 15.46 4.79 0.00
N VAL A 127 15.90 4.52 -1.23
CA VAL A 127 17.23 3.96 -1.52
C VAL A 127 18.36 4.86 -0.98
N LYS A 128 18.16 6.20 -1.01
CA LYS A 128 19.15 7.17 -0.50
C LYS A 128 19.10 7.37 1.01
N ASN A 129 17.94 7.16 1.63
CA ASN A 129 17.69 7.55 3.03
C ASN A 129 17.64 6.35 4.00
N ALA A 130 17.37 5.14 3.51
CA ALA A 130 17.32 3.96 4.37
C ALA A 130 18.66 3.70 5.07
N GLY A 131 18.59 3.30 6.34
CA GLY A 131 19.77 3.06 7.17
C GLY A 131 20.37 4.32 7.81
N ILE A 132 19.80 5.50 7.57
CA ILE A 132 20.35 6.79 8.05
C ILE A 132 19.35 7.48 9.01
N GLY A 133 19.86 7.97 10.15
CA GLY A 133 19.08 8.80 11.08
C GLY A 133 17.75 8.15 11.50
N LYS A 134 16.64 8.88 11.32
CA LYS A 134 15.29 8.38 11.63
C LYS A 134 14.85 7.16 10.79
N TYR A 135 15.55 6.85 9.70
CA TYR A 135 15.30 5.69 8.83
C TYR A 135 16.31 4.55 9.05
N ALA A 136 17.05 4.53 10.16
CA ALA A 136 18.07 3.51 10.47
C ALA A 136 17.56 2.05 10.42
N ASN A 137 16.27 1.84 10.69
CA ASN A 137 15.63 0.53 10.67
C ASN A 137 15.11 0.13 9.28
N VAL A 138 15.08 1.03 8.30
CA VAL A 138 14.54 0.73 6.97
C VAL A 138 15.52 -0.11 6.14
N ASP A 139 15.01 -1.10 5.43
CA ASP A 139 15.76 -1.95 4.51
C ASP A 139 15.29 -1.73 3.06
N ALA A 140 15.96 -0.80 2.37
CA ALA A 140 15.70 -0.52 0.96
C ALA A 140 16.23 -1.59 -0.01
N THR A 141 16.82 -2.70 0.47
CA THR A 141 17.12 -3.86 -0.38
C THR A 141 15.89 -4.74 -0.62
N ARG A 142 14.80 -4.47 0.10
CA ARG A 142 13.54 -5.22 0.08
C ARG A 142 12.39 -4.27 -0.26
N ILE A 143 12.19 -4.04 -1.56
CA ILE A 143 11.14 -3.13 -2.06
C ILE A 143 10.12 -3.89 -2.91
N ALA A 144 8.85 -3.74 -2.56
CA ALA A 144 7.71 -4.07 -3.40
C ALA A 144 7.00 -2.78 -3.84
N ALA A 145 6.32 -2.83 -4.99
CA ALA A 145 5.40 -1.78 -5.40
C ALA A 145 4.01 -2.39 -5.61
N ALA A 146 2.98 -1.67 -5.16
CA ALA A 146 1.61 -2.04 -5.41
C ALA A 146 0.72 -0.80 -5.53
N GLY A 147 -0.53 -1.03 -5.86
CA GLY A 147 -1.55 -0.01 -5.83
C GLY A 147 -2.91 -0.60 -6.12
N HIS A 148 -3.91 0.27 -6.09
CA HIS A 148 -5.29 -0.09 -6.35
C HIS A 148 -5.79 0.54 -7.65
N SER A 149 -6.53 -0.22 -8.47
CA SER A 149 -7.12 0.29 -9.71
C SER A 149 -6.06 0.97 -10.60
N CYS A 150 -6.26 2.22 -11.00
CA CYS A 150 -5.29 3.04 -11.75
C CYS A 150 -3.88 3.03 -11.13
N GLY A 151 -3.77 3.11 -9.80
CA GLY A 151 -2.50 3.09 -9.09
C GLY A 151 -1.76 1.76 -9.21
N ALA A 152 -2.47 0.65 -9.34
CA ALA A 152 -1.83 -0.64 -9.59
C ALA A 152 -1.09 -0.65 -10.94
N ILE A 153 -1.62 0.07 -11.94
CA ILE A 153 -0.96 0.26 -13.24
C ILE A 153 0.29 1.14 -13.08
N GLN A 154 0.22 2.20 -12.27
CA GLN A 154 1.39 3.02 -11.93
C GLN A 154 2.50 2.17 -11.29
N ALA A 155 2.15 1.32 -10.32
CA ALA A 155 3.12 0.45 -9.63
C ALA A 155 3.76 -0.58 -10.58
N LEU A 156 2.95 -1.20 -11.44
CA LEU A 156 3.44 -2.12 -12.46
C LEU A 156 4.39 -1.42 -13.44
N TRP A 157 4.02 -0.24 -13.92
CA TRP A 157 4.87 0.51 -14.86
C TRP A 157 6.15 1.03 -14.18
N ALA A 158 6.08 1.45 -12.92
CA ALA A 158 7.25 1.82 -12.12
C ALA A 158 8.26 0.68 -12.02
N SER A 159 7.79 -0.57 -11.88
CA SER A 159 8.67 -1.74 -11.82
C SER A 159 9.49 -1.99 -13.10
N ALA A 160 9.04 -1.47 -14.24
CA ALA A 160 9.79 -1.51 -15.49
C ALA A 160 10.87 -0.41 -15.58
N GLN A 161 10.82 0.60 -14.69
CA GLN A 161 11.71 1.76 -14.67
C GLN A 161 12.66 1.78 -13.46
N SER A 162 12.41 0.94 -12.45
CA SER A 162 13.23 0.82 -11.24
C SER A 162 13.79 -0.59 -11.11
N GLU A 163 15.10 -0.72 -10.95
CA GLU A 163 15.72 -2.02 -10.70
C GLU A 163 15.36 -2.54 -9.31
N GLU A 164 15.16 -1.66 -8.34
CA GLU A 164 14.98 -1.92 -6.91
C GLU A 164 13.63 -2.57 -6.58
N ILE A 165 12.56 -2.27 -7.33
CA ILE A 165 11.22 -2.85 -7.12
C ILE A 165 11.22 -4.32 -7.56
N LYS A 166 11.36 -5.29 -6.65
CA LYS A 166 11.47 -6.72 -7.03
C LYS A 166 10.14 -7.47 -7.09
N HIS A 167 9.11 -6.96 -6.43
CA HIS A 167 7.81 -7.63 -6.30
C HIS A 167 6.66 -6.66 -6.60
N ILE A 168 5.63 -7.15 -7.29
CA ILE A 168 4.52 -6.33 -7.76
C ILE A 168 3.20 -6.87 -7.20
N GLY A 169 2.40 -5.99 -6.60
CA GLY A 169 1.03 -6.27 -6.18
C GLY A 169 0.04 -5.47 -7.01
N VAL A 170 -0.94 -6.13 -7.61
CA VAL A 170 -1.98 -5.51 -8.42
C VAL A 170 -3.33 -5.74 -7.74
N PHE A 171 -3.90 -4.69 -7.14
CA PHE A 171 -5.16 -4.81 -6.42
C PHE A 171 -6.31 -4.21 -7.24
N ASP A 172 -7.37 -4.99 -7.44
CA ASP A 172 -8.60 -4.64 -8.16
C ASP A 172 -8.31 -3.93 -9.50
N SER A 173 -7.41 -4.53 -10.29
CA SER A 173 -6.86 -3.86 -11.46
C SER A 173 -6.32 -4.81 -12.52
N GLY A 174 -6.00 -4.19 -13.64
CA GLY A 174 -5.24 -4.69 -14.78
C GLY A 174 -5.11 -3.56 -15.79
N ILE A 175 -4.19 -3.70 -16.74
CA ILE A 175 -4.00 -2.75 -17.83
C ILE A 175 -5.31 -2.57 -18.60
N LEU A 176 -5.60 -1.37 -19.10
CA LEU A 176 -6.78 -1.18 -19.94
C LEU A 176 -6.62 -1.93 -21.27
N ASN A 177 -7.73 -2.12 -21.99
CA ASN A 177 -7.71 -2.78 -23.31
C ASN A 177 -6.68 -2.12 -24.25
N GLU A 178 -6.16 -2.92 -25.18
CA GLU A 178 -5.09 -2.47 -26.07
C GLU A 178 -5.52 -1.26 -26.90
N THR A 179 -4.71 -0.22 -26.82
CA THR A 179 -4.72 0.99 -27.62
C THR A 179 -3.28 1.37 -27.89
N ILE A 180 -3.04 2.37 -28.76
CA ILE A 180 -1.69 2.92 -28.94
C ILE A 180 -1.07 3.42 -27.63
N VAL A 181 -1.90 3.83 -26.67
CA VAL A 181 -1.47 4.38 -25.38
C VAL A 181 -1.15 3.27 -24.36
N THR A 182 -1.94 2.21 -24.32
CA THR A 182 -1.85 1.15 -23.29
C THR A 182 -0.95 -0.01 -23.71
N ARG A 183 -0.61 -0.12 -25.00
CA ARG A 183 0.30 -1.16 -25.53
C ARG A 183 1.64 -1.25 -24.78
N PRO A 184 2.36 -0.15 -24.47
CA PRO A 184 3.59 -0.24 -23.69
C PRO A 184 3.40 -0.88 -22.30
N GLN A 185 2.24 -0.67 -21.66
CA GLN A 185 1.95 -1.26 -20.35
C GLN A 185 1.64 -2.76 -20.46
N LEU A 186 0.90 -3.18 -21.51
CA LEU A 186 0.69 -4.60 -21.83
C LEU A 186 2.01 -5.32 -22.14
N GLU A 187 2.96 -4.63 -22.79
CA GLU A 187 4.30 -5.17 -23.03
C GLU A 187 5.09 -5.36 -21.73
N VAL A 188 4.92 -4.49 -20.73
CA VAL A 188 5.52 -4.70 -19.39
C VAL A 188 5.02 -6.02 -18.79
N VAL A 189 3.71 -6.28 -18.84
CA VAL A 189 3.12 -7.54 -18.33
C VAL A 189 3.67 -8.75 -19.08
N SER A 190 3.65 -8.72 -20.42
CA SER A 190 4.04 -9.89 -21.23
C SER A 190 5.55 -10.17 -21.26
N LYS A 191 6.39 -9.24 -20.79
CA LYS A 191 7.85 -9.39 -20.74
C LYS A 191 8.41 -9.47 -19.32
N THR A 192 7.59 -9.25 -18.28
CA THR A 192 8.08 -9.20 -16.90
C THR A 192 8.64 -10.53 -16.43
N LYS A 193 9.79 -10.47 -15.75
CA LYS A 193 10.39 -11.58 -15.00
C LYS A 193 10.19 -11.43 -13.49
N ARG A 194 9.59 -10.32 -13.06
CA ARG A 194 9.38 -10.02 -11.64
C ARG A 194 8.14 -10.76 -11.14
N PRO A 195 8.20 -11.37 -9.94
CA PRO A 195 7.03 -11.95 -9.31
C PRO A 195 5.88 -10.94 -9.19
N ILE A 196 4.68 -11.36 -9.59
CA ILE A 196 3.50 -10.50 -9.62
C ILE A 196 2.26 -11.21 -9.08
N PHE A 197 1.50 -10.48 -8.26
CA PHE A 197 0.35 -11.00 -7.51
C PHE A 197 -0.87 -10.12 -7.80
N TYR A 198 -1.93 -10.72 -8.35
CA TYR A 198 -3.20 -10.05 -8.61
C TYR A 198 -4.21 -10.38 -7.50
N PHE A 199 -4.70 -9.36 -6.82
CA PHE A 199 -5.73 -9.45 -5.78
C PHE A 199 -6.99 -8.78 -6.32
N LEU A 200 -7.92 -9.58 -6.87
CA LEU A 200 -9.08 -9.07 -7.62
C LEU A 200 -10.37 -9.20 -6.81
N GLY A 201 -11.30 -8.27 -7.02
CA GLY A 201 -12.56 -8.14 -6.28
C GLY A 201 -13.69 -9.08 -6.74
N GLY A 202 -13.38 -10.06 -7.59
CA GLY A 202 -14.34 -11.05 -8.05
C GLY A 202 -15.33 -10.52 -9.11
N PRO A 203 -16.48 -11.17 -9.33
CA PRO A 203 -17.38 -10.88 -10.46
C PRO A 203 -17.83 -9.41 -10.56
N ASP A 204 -18.00 -8.72 -9.42
CA ASP A 204 -18.45 -7.33 -9.35
C ASP A 204 -17.30 -6.31 -9.44
N ASP A 205 -16.05 -6.76 -9.55
CA ASP A 205 -14.93 -5.90 -9.90
C ASP A 205 -14.88 -5.72 -11.42
N TYR A 206 -15.20 -4.51 -11.88
CA TYR A 206 -15.18 -4.17 -13.30
C TYR A 206 -13.77 -4.24 -13.92
N ALA A 207 -12.70 -4.18 -13.11
CA ALA A 207 -11.33 -4.33 -13.55
C ALA A 207 -10.85 -5.78 -13.56
N ARG A 208 -11.61 -6.73 -12.97
CA ARG A 208 -11.26 -8.15 -12.95
C ARG A 208 -10.95 -8.70 -14.34
N PRO A 209 -11.73 -8.46 -15.42
CA PRO A 209 -11.40 -8.98 -16.74
C PRO A 209 -10.02 -8.53 -17.24
N ASN A 210 -9.55 -7.33 -16.85
CA ASN A 210 -8.22 -6.86 -17.19
C ASN A 210 -7.14 -7.64 -16.43
N GLY A 211 -7.29 -7.78 -15.12
CA GLY A 211 -6.33 -8.52 -14.28
C GLY A 211 -6.24 -10.00 -14.66
N GLU A 212 -7.36 -10.62 -15.00
CA GLU A 212 -7.43 -11.99 -15.53
C GLU A 212 -6.65 -12.15 -16.84
N ARG A 213 -6.88 -11.23 -17.80
CA ARG A 213 -6.16 -11.21 -19.08
C ARG A 213 -4.66 -11.02 -18.87
N ASP A 214 -4.28 -10.06 -18.04
CA ASP A 214 -2.88 -9.76 -17.75
C ASP A 214 -2.20 -10.96 -17.07
N TYR A 215 -2.89 -11.60 -16.12
CA TYR A 215 -2.40 -12.82 -15.48
C TYR A 215 -2.09 -13.92 -16.50
N SER A 216 -3.00 -14.15 -17.47
CA SER A 216 -2.78 -15.12 -18.54
C SER A 216 -1.61 -14.77 -19.45
N ASN A 217 -1.36 -13.47 -19.67
CA ASN A 217 -0.29 -12.98 -20.55
C ASN A 217 1.10 -12.94 -19.91
N ILE A 218 1.23 -13.10 -18.58
CA ILE A 218 2.54 -13.17 -17.92
C ILE A 218 3.31 -14.42 -18.38
N PRO A 219 4.61 -14.28 -18.71
CA PRO A 219 5.45 -15.40 -19.11
C PRO A 219 5.33 -16.60 -18.18
N ALA A 220 5.20 -17.79 -18.77
CA ALA A 220 5.04 -19.04 -18.02
C ALA A 220 6.21 -19.37 -17.07
N SER A 221 7.36 -18.72 -17.22
CA SER A 221 8.54 -18.84 -16.37
C SER A 221 8.54 -17.90 -15.16
N THR A 222 7.65 -16.91 -15.12
CA THR A 222 7.58 -15.89 -14.07
C THR A 222 6.68 -16.35 -12.93
N PRO A 223 7.12 -16.25 -11.65
CA PRO A 223 6.26 -16.49 -10.49
C PRO A 223 5.03 -15.58 -10.52
N LYS A 224 3.84 -16.19 -10.52
CA LYS A 224 2.59 -15.44 -10.56
C LYS A 224 1.52 -16.07 -9.69
N TRP A 225 0.69 -15.22 -9.13
CA TRP A 225 -0.49 -15.60 -8.35
C TRP A 225 -1.64 -14.66 -8.69
N LYS A 226 -2.85 -15.19 -8.69
CA LYS A 226 -4.10 -14.44 -8.81
C LYS A 226 -5.10 -15.01 -7.84
N GLY A 227 -5.74 -14.14 -7.07
CA GLY A 227 -6.89 -14.47 -6.24
C GLY A 227 -8.07 -13.59 -6.60
N ASN A 228 -9.26 -14.18 -6.65
CA ASN A 228 -10.52 -13.46 -6.73
C ASN A 228 -11.28 -13.56 -5.41
N PHE A 229 -11.67 -12.44 -4.82
CA PHE A 229 -12.47 -12.37 -3.62
C PHE A 229 -13.70 -11.50 -3.89
N ALA A 230 -14.90 -12.09 -3.84
CA ALA A 230 -16.16 -11.41 -4.18
C ALA A 230 -16.46 -10.23 -3.24
N SER A 231 -15.94 -9.05 -3.58
CA SER A 231 -16.01 -7.81 -2.80
C SER A 231 -16.23 -6.56 -3.67
N GLY A 232 -16.20 -6.71 -5.00
CA GLY A 232 -16.33 -5.60 -5.94
C GLY A 232 -15.04 -4.80 -6.07
N HIS A 233 -15.08 -3.75 -6.90
CA HIS A 233 -13.87 -3.01 -7.29
C HIS A 233 -13.12 -2.34 -6.15
N TYR A 234 -13.78 -1.97 -5.05
CA TYR A 234 -13.11 -1.33 -3.91
C TYR A 234 -12.67 -2.32 -2.82
N GLY A 235 -12.75 -3.63 -3.11
CA GLY A 235 -12.28 -4.68 -2.24
C GLY A 235 -12.78 -4.54 -0.79
N THR A 236 -11.83 -4.63 0.15
CA THR A 236 -12.10 -4.48 1.59
C THR A 236 -11.31 -3.36 2.25
N PHE A 237 -10.67 -2.49 1.46
CA PHE A 237 -9.71 -1.47 1.93
C PHE A 237 -10.26 -0.51 2.99
N LEU A 238 -11.54 -0.15 2.89
CA LEU A 238 -12.21 0.78 3.79
C LEU A 238 -12.84 0.11 5.01
N GLN A 239 -12.81 -1.22 5.09
CA GLN A 239 -13.23 -1.94 6.29
C GLN A 239 -12.25 -1.66 7.43
N PRO A 240 -12.64 -1.88 8.70
CA PRO A 240 -11.70 -1.86 9.81
C PRO A 240 -10.46 -2.70 9.49
N HIS A 241 -9.29 -2.10 9.68
CA HIS A 241 -7.99 -2.73 9.40
C HIS A 241 -7.82 -3.23 7.95
N GLY A 242 -8.58 -2.70 6.98
CA GLY A 242 -8.49 -3.05 5.56
C GLY A 242 -8.95 -4.47 5.19
N GLY A 243 -9.58 -5.19 6.13
CA GLY A 243 -10.25 -6.47 5.90
C GLY A 243 -9.38 -7.57 5.27
N ALA A 244 -10.00 -8.44 4.48
CA ALA A 244 -9.34 -9.60 3.87
C ALA A 244 -8.20 -9.21 2.92
N PHE A 245 -8.27 -8.02 2.31
CA PHE A 245 -7.23 -7.52 1.42
C PHE A 245 -5.99 -7.11 2.21
N ALA A 246 -6.12 -6.47 3.38
CA ALA A 246 -4.99 -6.19 4.25
C ALA A 246 -4.32 -7.46 4.77
N VAL A 247 -5.11 -8.48 5.14
CA VAL A 247 -4.57 -9.81 5.52
C VAL A 247 -3.75 -10.39 4.37
N ALA A 248 -4.30 -10.43 3.16
CA ALA A 248 -3.61 -10.96 1.99
C ALA A 248 -2.36 -10.13 1.64
N ALA A 249 -2.43 -8.80 1.66
CA ALA A 249 -1.30 -7.92 1.37
C ALA A 249 -0.18 -8.09 2.41
N THR A 250 -0.49 -8.12 3.70
CA THR A 250 0.48 -8.34 4.78
C THR A 250 1.15 -9.70 4.64
N ARG A 251 0.38 -10.78 4.40
CA ARG A 251 0.94 -12.12 4.16
C ARG A 251 1.85 -12.13 2.93
N TRP A 252 1.45 -11.43 1.87
CA TRP A 252 2.25 -11.31 0.66
C TRP A 252 3.58 -10.62 0.96
N LEU A 253 3.58 -9.47 1.62
CA LEU A 253 4.79 -8.72 1.98
C LEU A 253 5.69 -9.47 2.95
N GLU A 254 5.11 -10.13 3.96
CA GLU A 254 5.81 -11.05 4.87
C GLU A 254 6.56 -12.13 4.08
N TRP A 255 5.94 -12.70 3.06
CA TRP A 255 6.63 -13.68 2.24
C TRP A 255 7.67 -13.03 1.32
N VAL A 256 7.27 -12.08 0.47
CA VAL A 256 8.11 -11.62 -0.64
C VAL A 256 9.23 -10.69 -0.18
N LEU A 257 9.04 -9.97 0.94
CA LEU A 257 10.05 -9.06 1.47
C LEU A 257 10.80 -9.63 2.68
N ARG A 258 10.16 -10.45 3.52
CA ARG A 258 10.83 -11.05 4.70
C ARG A 258 11.16 -12.53 4.58
N GLY A 259 10.72 -13.23 3.53
CA GLY A 259 10.96 -14.66 3.37
C GLY A 259 10.19 -15.53 4.36
N ASN A 260 9.07 -15.04 4.91
CA ASN A 260 8.25 -15.75 5.89
C ASN A 260 7.60 -16.99 5.27
N LYS A 261 8.05 -18.19 5.70
CA LYS A 261 7.56 -19.48 5.17
C LYS A 261 6.10 -19.77 5.52
N THR A 262 5.64 -19.32 6.68
CA THR A 262 4.23 -19.49 7.08
C THR A 262 3.33 -18.66 6.17
N SER A 263 3.73 -17.43 5.86
CA SER A 263 3.01 -16.59 4.91
C SER A 263 3.13 -17.11 3.48
N ALA A 264 4.25 -17.72 3.08
CA ALA A 264 4.38 -18.39 1.79
C ALA A 264 3.36 -19.53 1.61
N ALA A 265 3.11 -20.29 2.68
CA ALA A 265 2.11 -21.36 2.67
C ALA A 265 0.69 -20.85 2.38
N TYR A 266 0.35 -19.62 2.81
CA TYR A 266 -0.95 -19.00 2.50
C TYR A 266 -1.23 -18.91 0.99
N PHE A 267 -0.19 -18.73 0.17
CA PHE A 267 -0.31 -18.58 -1.30
C PHE A 267 -0.06 -19.87 -2.09
N THR A 268 0.61 -20.86 -1.48
CA THR A 268 1.11 -22.05 -2.17
C THR A 268 0.40 -23.34 -1.80
N THR A 269 -0.41 -23.35 -0.73
CA THR A 269 -1.18 -24.55 -0.38
C THR A 269 -2.28 -24.81 -1.41
N THR A 270 -2.15 -25.91 -2.12
CA THR A 270 -3.02 -26.40 -3.22
C THR A 270 -4.38 -26.93 -2.77
N ALA A 271 -4.95 -26.41 -1.69
CA ALA A 271 -6.17 -26.95 -1.08
C ALA A 271 -7.45 -26.84 -1.95
N ASN A 272 -7.40 -26.16 -3.10
CA ASN A 272 -8.04 -26.57 -4.35
C ASN A 272 -7.65 -25.57 -5.44
N VAL A 273 -7.54 -26.06 -6.67
CA VAL A 273 -7.50 -25.29 -7.93
C VAL A 273 -8.80 -24.47 -8.16
N THR A 274 -9.63 -24.32 -7.11
CA THR A 274 -10.87 -23.52 -7.04
C THR A 274 -11.18 -22.98 -5.61
N GLY A 275 -10.21 -22.90 -4.69
CA GLY A 275 -10.35 -22.25 -3.36
C GLY A 275 -9.58 -22.99 -2.25
N THR A 276 -8.84 -22.40 -1.34
CA THR A 276 -8.84 -21.07 -0.74
C THR A 276 -7.43 -20.74 -0.26
N ALA A 277 -7.04 -19.46 -0.24
CA ALA A 277 -6.00 -18.99 0.65
C ALA A 277 -6.48 -19.24 2.09
N LYS A 278 -5.77 -20.08 2.83
CA LYS A 278 -6.22 -20.77 4.05
C LYS A 278 -7.14 -19.91 4.96
N GLY A 279 -8.45 -20.11 4.89
CA GLY A 279 -9.47 -19.43 5.72
C GLY A 279 -10.26 -18.31 5.04
N ASP A 280 -9.80 -17.81 3.90
CA ASP A 280 -10.37 -16.67 3.20
C ASP A 280 -11.01 -17.11 1.86
N ARG A 281 -12.12 -16.47 1.48
CA ARG A 281 -12.96 -16.78 0.30
C ARG A 281 -12.29 -16.51 -1.07
N TRP A 282 -10.95 -16.52 -1.13
CA TRP A 282 -10.19 -16.31 -2.37
C TRP A 282 -10.29 -17.53 -3.30
N LEU A 283 -10.70 -17.31 -4.54
CA LEU A 283 -10.57 -18.26 -5.65
C LEU A 283 -9.21 -18.04 -6.31
N VAL A 284 -8.31 -19.02 -6.19
CA VAL A 284 -6.88 -18.83 -6.46
C VAL A 284 -6.41 -19.61 -7.67
N GLU A 285 -5.52 -18.99 -8.45
CA GLU A 285 -4.69 -19.62 -9.46
C GLU A 285 -3.24 -19.14 -9.30
N HIS A 286 -2.25 -20.03 -9.44
CA HIS A 286 -0.85 -19.63 -9.36
C HIS A 286 0.07 -20.51 -10.21
N ALA A 287 1.24 -19.99 -10.56
CA ALA A 287 2.28 -20.71 -11.28
C ALA A 287 3.67 -20.26 -10.84
N GLN A 288 4.64 -21.18 -10.87
CA GLN A 288 6.07 -20.91 -10.63
C GLN A 288 6.40 -20.29 -9.25
N LEU A 289 5.49 -20.36 -8.28
CA LEU A 289 5.71 -19.81 -6.93
C LEU A 289 6.84 -20.53 -6.17
N ASP A 290 7.13 -21.78 -6.50
CA ASP A 290 8.27 -22.55 -6.00
C ASP A 290 9.63 -21.94 -6.39
N LYS A 291 9.68 -21.18 -7.50
CA LYS A 291 10.87 -20.46 -7.96
C LYS A 291 11.11 -19.15 -7.21
N LEU A 292 10.13 -18.65 -6.46
CA LEU A 292 10.29 -17.45 -5.64
C LEU A 292 11.13 -17.77 -4.40
N LYS A 293 12.43 -17.43 -4.46
CA LYS A 293 13.37 -17.59 -3.34
C LYS A 293 13.63 -16.25 -2.68
N VAL A 294 13.27 -16.13 -1.42
CA VAL A 294 13.47 -14.93 -0.61
C VAL A 294 14.28 -15.30 0.62
N LYS A 295 15.41 -14.63 0.84
CA LYS A 295 16.24 -14.85 2.03
C LYS A 295 15.52 -14.30 3.27
N PRO A 296 15.36 -15.07 4.35
CA PRO A 296 14.75 -14.56 5.57
C PRO A 296 15.54 -13.40 6.21
N ILE A 297 14.84 -12.47 6.85
CA ILE A 297 15.37 -11.38 7.69
C ILE A 297 14.58 -11.27 8.99
#